data_AF-A0A7S1HER0-F1
#
_entry.id   AF-A0A7S1HER0-F1
#
_cell.length_a   1.000
_cell.length_b   1.000
_cell.length_c   1.000
_cell.angle_alpha   90.00
_cell.angle_beta   90.00
_cell.angle_gamma   90.00
#
_symmetry.space_group_name_H-M   'P 1'
#
loop_
_entity.id
_entity.type
_entity.pdbx_description
1 polymer ?
#
loop_
_entity_poly.entity_id
_entity_poly.type
_entity_poly.pdbx_seq_one_letter_code
_entity_poly.pdbx_strand_id
1 'polypeptide(L)'
;MNAWTSEEDAWWWALWTPDMAKEPGACPASTPDQASGDEHARKGKFDQWLAVSEALKLDGEGGEAEYDPVTGWGTAAGTVCPVIHSPEAVADEVMSLARVTPSDVVLDLGCGDGRVPIAAALKGATGVGVDINASLIRAAKRRAAESGIPEGRTRFGVRDFSDLSDADPMMEGVTVVYLYLLPEVLRMLRPLLDSLLDRGCRVVSLNHHLDWIPHTSQGLHGAIRLYTR
;
A
#
# COMPACT_ATOMS: atom_id res chain seq x y z
N MET A 1 10.55 -14.48 26.00
CA MET A 1 10.23 -15.78 25.36
C MET A 1 8.73 -15.92 25.39
N ASN A 2 8.05 -15.75 24.26
CA ASN A 2 6.71 -16.28 24.03
C ASN A 2 6.70 -16.78 22.59
N ALA A 3 6.67 -18.10 22.45
CA ALA A 3 6.54 -18.81 21.20
C ALA A 3 5.06 -18.77 20.78
N TRP A 4 4.78 -18.27 19.58
CA TRP A 4 3.51 -18.44 18.90
C TRP A 4 3.84 -18.99 17.52
N THR A 5 3.72 -20.30 17.40
CA THR A 5 3.70 -21.03 16.13
C THR A 5 2.35 -21.71 16.10
N SER A 6 1.30 -20.99 15.68
CA SER A 6 0.04 -21.66 15.33
C SER A 6 0.21 -22.26 13.93
N GLU A 7 -0.48 -23.35 13.65
CA GLU A 7 -0.44 -24.01 12.35
C GLU A 7 -0.89 -23.07 11.21
N GLU A 8 -1.69 -22.03 11.51
CA GLU A 8 -2.14 -21.03 10.53
C GLU A 8 -0.97 -20.19 9.94
N ASP A 9 0.05 -19.85 10.74
CA ASP A 9 1.25 -19.14 10.27
C ASP A 9 2.11 -20.01 9.33
N ALA A 10 2.08 -21.33 9.50
CA ALA A 10 2.84 -22.26 8.68
C ALA A 10 2.22 -22.46 7.27
N TRP A 11 0.88 -22.39 7.16
CA TRP A 11 0.19 -22.44 5.87
C TRP A 11 0.40 -21.18 5.04
N TRP A 12 0.52 -20.01 5.67
CA TRP A 12 0.84 -18.76 4.97
C TRP A 12 2.20 -18.80 4.26
N TRP A 13 3.21 -19.46 4.83
CA TRP A 13 4.57 -19.48 4.25
C TRP A 13 4.72 -20.44 3.07
N ALA A 14 3.83 -21.43 2.95
CA ALA A 14 3.89 -22.43 1.89
C ALA A 14 3.38 -21.92 0.52
N LEU A 15 2.57 -20.85 0.49
CA LEU A 15 2.02 -20.27 -0.74
C LEU A 15 2.96 -19.24 -1.42
N TRP A 16 4.11 -18.94 -0.81
CA TRP A 16 5.01 -17.86 -1.23
C TRP A 16 6.36 -18.39 -1.75
N THR A 17 6.34 -19.25 -2.76
CA THR A 17 7.53 -19.54 -3.58
C THR A 17 7.23 -19.37 -5.07
N PRO A 18 7.65 -18.26 -5.68
CA PRO A 18 7.89 -18.23 -7.10
C PRO A 18 9.40 -18.27 -7.35
N ASP A 19 9.84 -19.43 -7.83
CA ASP A 19 11.00 -19.59 -8.70
C ASP A 19 10.82 -18.67 -9.93
N MET A 20 11.88 -17.93 -10.29
CA MET A 20 12.27 -17.51 -11.65
C MET A 20 12.99 -16.16 -11.66
N ALA A 21 14.31 -16.23 -11.53
CA ALA A 21 15.24 -15.26 -12.11
C ALA A 21 15.23 -15.39 -13.64
N LYS A 22 15.01 -14.28 -14.36
CA LYS A 22 15.45 -14.06 -15.74
C LYS A 22 15.57 -12.56 -16.00
N GLU A 23 16.81 -12.07 -16.08
CA GLU A 23 17.16 -10.74 -16.60
C GLU A 23 16.82 -10.62 -18.10
N PRO A 24 16.60 -9.39 -18.63
CA PRO A 24 17.67 -8.80 -19.46
C PRO A 24 17.73 -7.26 -19.52
N GLY A 25 18.95 -6.73 -19.72
CA GLY A 25 19.28 -5.93 -20.92
C GLY A 25 19.04 -4.41 -20.94
N ALA A 26 20.14 -3.66 -20.74
CA ALA A 26 20.58 -2.36 -21.28
C ALA A 26 19.59 -1.31 -21.86
N CYS A 27 19.75 -0.07 -21.39
CA CYS A 27 19.21 1.20 -21.90
C CYS A 27 19.76 1.63 -23.29
N PRO A 28 19.04 2.54 -23.97
CA PRO A 28 19.70 3.81 -24.31
C PRO A 28 18.84 5.06 -24.05
N ALA A 29 19.54 6.19 -23.89
CA ALA A 29 19.07 7.50 -23.49
C ALA A 29 18.37 8.31 -24.59
N SER A 30 17.49 9.25 -24.21
CA SER A 30 17.49 10.64 -24.71
C SER A 30 16.56 11.55 -23.90
N THR A 31 17.00 12.79 -23.74
CA THR A 31 16.35 14.00 -23.18
C THR A 31 16.03 14.97 -24.34
N PRO A 32 15.45 16.18 -24.13
CA PRO A 32 14.36 16.59 -23.23
C PRO A 32 13.29 17.47 -23.95
N ASP A 33 12.23 17.80 -23.19
CA ASP A 33 11.72 19.17 -22.97
C ASP A 33 10.27 19.53 -23.39
N GLN A 34 9.70 20.35 -22.50
CA GLN A 34 8.61 21.34 -22.63
C GLN A 34 7.20 21.03 -22.12
N ALA A 35 6.89 21.81 -21.07
CA ALA A 35 5.65 21.98 -20.37
C ALA A 35 4.54 22.61 -21.22
N SER A 36 3.32 22.09 -21.08
CA SER A 36 2.10 22.92 -21.02
C SER A 36 0.99 22.08 -20.38
N GLY A 37 0.34 22.66 -19.39
CA GLY A 37 -0.63 21.98 -18.54
C GLY A 37 -2.01 21.82 -19.16
N ASP A 38 -2.78 21.03 -18.42
CA ASP A 38 -4.23 20.98 -18.33
C ASP A 38 -4.99 20.28 -19.47
N GLU A 39 -5.84 19.34 -19.05
CA GLU A 39 -6.66 18.41 -19.84
C GLU A 39 -5.92 17.21 -20.46
N HIS A 40 -4.75 17.38 -21.07
CA HIS A 40 -3.96 16.27 -21.62
C HIS A 40 -3.37 15.33 -20.55
N ALA A 41 -3.12 15.84 -19.34
CA ALA A 41 -2.54 15.06 -18.23
C ALA A 41 -3.51 14.01 -17.65
N ARG A 42 -4.82 14.29 -17.65
CA ARG A 42 -5.86 13.31 -17.24
C ARG A 42 -5.97 12.18 -18.24
N LYS A 43 -5.89 12.50 -19.53
CA LYS A 43 -5.90 11.52 -20.61
C LYS A 43 -4.64 10.64 -20.59
N GLY A 44 -3.47 11.25 -20.36
CA GLY A 44 -2.21 10.53 -20.20
C GLY A 44 -2.20 9.52 -19.04
N LYS A 45 -2.77 9.87 -17.88
CA LYS A 45 -2.92 8.94 -16.75
C LYS A 45 -3.92 7.81 -17.04
N PHE A 46 -5.01 8.10 -17.78
CA PHE A 46 -6.00 7.10 -18.19
C PHE A 46 -5.45 6.14 -19.27
N ASP A 47 -4.63 6.63 -20.20
CA ASP A 47 -3.98 5.80 -21.20
C ASP A 47 -2.88 4.93 -20.55
N GLN A 48 -2.22 5.44 -19.51
CA GLN A 48 -1.31 4.65 -18.67
C GLN A 48 -2.07 3.59 -17.84
N TRP A 49 -3.30 3.89 -17.44
CA TRP A 49 -4.23 2.94 -16.78
C TRP A 49 -4.67 1.81 -17.72
N LEU A 50 -5.06 2.13 -18.96
CA LEU A 50 -5.35 1.13 -19.99
C LEU A 50 -4.15 0.21 -20.21
N ALA A 51 -2.95 0.77 -20.34
CA ALA A 51 -1.73 0.00 -20.55
C ALA A 51 -1.38 -0.95 -19.39
N VAL A 52 -1.62 -0.54 -18.13
CA VAL A 52 -1.42 -1.41 -16.96
C VAL A 52 -2.49 -2.51 -16.90
N SER A 53 -3.76 -2.18 -17.17
CA SER A 53 -4.85 -3.18 -17.20
C SER A 53 -4.67 -4.23 -18.30
N GLU A 54 -4.18 -3.81 -19.47
CA GLU A 54 -3.91 -4.66 -20.63
C GLU A 54 -2.66 -5.53 -20.41
N ALA A 55 -1.60 -4.98 -19.80
CA ALA A 55 -0.39 -5.72 -19.43
C ALA A 55 -0.64 -6.80 -18.37
N LEU A 56 -1.61 -6.58 -17.47
CA LEU A 56 -1.99 -7.53 -16.42
C LEU A 56 -2.98 -8.61 -16.91
N LYS A 57 -3.41 -8.59 -18.18
CA LYS A 57 -4.44 -9.50 -18.74
C LYS A 57 -5.64 -9.67 -17.80
N LEU A 58 -6.13 -8.56 -17.26
CA LEU A 58 -7.36 -8.56 -16.47
C LEU A 58 -8.55 -8.60 -17.43
N ASP A 59 -8.77 -9.76 -18.04
CA ASP A 59 -9.99 -10.05 -18.80
C ASP A 59 -11.12 -10.31 -17.80
N GLY A 60 -11.71 -9.23 -17.27
CA GLY A 60 -12.84 -9.30 -16.36
C GLY A 60 -14.12 -8.85 -17.05
N GLU A 61 -14.82 -9.76 -17.73
CA GLU A 61 -16.26 -9.58 -17.96
C GLU A 61 -16.94 -9.39 -16.59
N GLY A 62 -17.69 -8.30 -16.47
CA GLY A 62 -18.23 -7.81 -15.20
C GLY A 62 -19.11 -8.83 -14.48
N GLY A 63 -18.65 -9.26 -13.30
CA GLY A 63 -19.46 -9.85 -12.25
C GLY A 63 -19.22 -9.09 -10.95
N GLU A 64 -20.28 -8.65 -10.28
CA GLU A 64 -20.22 -8.05 -8.95
C GLU A 64 -19.77 -9.12 -7.94
N ALA A 65 -18.46 -9.22 -7.66
CA ALA A 65 -17.98 -10.05 -6.57
C ALA A 65 -18.24 -9.35 -5.23
N GLU A 66 -19.11 -9.93 -4.42
CA GLU A 66 -19.45 -9.48 -3.06
C GLU A 66 -18.25 -9.64 -2.12
N TYR A 67 -17.92 -8.59 -1.37
CA TYR A 67 -16.81 -8.57 -0.41
C TYR A 67 -17.09 -9.51 0.77
N ASP A 68 -16.25 -10.50 0.98
CA ASP A 68 -16.26 -11.35 2.18
C ASP A 68 -15.32 -10.78 3.27
N PRO A 69 -15.86 -10.26 4.39
CA PRO A 69 -15.07 -9.68 5.48
C PRO A 69 -14.24 -10.70 6.27
N VAL A 70 -14.49 -12.00 6.12
CA VAL A 70 -13.77 -13.07 6.83
C VAL A 70 -12.51 -13.48 6.07
N THR A 71 -12.64 -13.75 4.78
CA THR A 71 -11.53 -14.20 3.94
C THR A 71 -10.70 -13.05 3.38
N GLY A 72 -11.29 -11.86 3.26
CA GLY A 72 -10.65 -10.70 2.65
C GLY A 72 -10.48 -10.80 1.14
N TRP A 73 -10.99 -11.87 0.52
CA TRP A 73 -10.85 -12.11 -0.91
C TRP A 73 -11.99 -11.44 -1.68
N GLY A 74 -11.63 -10.65 -2.69
CA GLY A 74 -12.59 -10.06 -3.63
C GLY A 74 -11.89 -9.24 -4.70
N THR A 75 -12.47 -9.23 -5.92
CA THR A 75 -12.11 -8.32 -7.01
C THR A 75 -13.24 -7.34 -7.19
N ALA A 76 -13.07 -6.09 -6.74
CA ALA A 76 -13.99 -5.03 -7.12
C ALA A 76 -13.68 -4.61 -8.56
N ALA A 77 -14.73 -4.46 -9.38
CA ALA A 77 -14.59 -3.94 -10.73
C ALA A 77 -13.86 -2.59 -10.70
N GLY A 78 -12.75 -2.47 -11.42
CA GLY A 78 -11.92 -1.26 -11.47
C GLY A 78 -10.75 -1.19 -10.48
N THR A 79 -10.49 -2.23 -9.68
CA THR A 79 -9.31 -2.27 -8.78
C THR A 79 -8.10 -2.94 -9.45
N VAL A 80 -6.92 -2.31 -9.34
CA VAL A 80 -5.65 -2.78 -9.93
C VAL A 80 -4.88 -3.79 -9.09
N CYS A 81 -5.32 -4.05 -7.86
CA CYS A 81 -4.73 -5.01 -6.94
C CYS A 81 -5.84 -5.89 -6.35
N PRO A 82 -5.64 -7.22 -6.28
CA PRO A 82 -6.58 -8.08 -5.57
C PRO A 82 -6.63 -7.68 -4.10
N VAL A 83 -7.80 -7.80 -3.47
CA VAL A 83 -7.90 -7.58 -2.02
C VAL A 83 -7.26 -8.78 -1.33
N ILE A 84 -6.08 -8.56 -0.75
CA ILE A 84 -5.37 -9.52 0.10
C ILE A 84 -4.92 -8.74 1.32
N HIS A 85 -5.55 -9.01 2.46
CA HIS A 85 -5.22 -8.28 3.67
C HIS A 85 -3.88 -8.74 4.24
N SER A 86 -3.03 -7.79 4.63
CA SER A 86 -1.87 -8.11 5.46
C SER A 86 -2.35 -8.76 6.78
N PRO A 87 -1.70 -9.85 7.22
CA PRO A 87 -1.94 -10.40 8.55
C PRO A 87 -1.69 -9.35 9.64
N GLU A 88 -2.40 -9.46 10.78
CA GLU A 88 -2.24 -8.49 11.87
C GLU A 88 -0.80 -8.47 12.41
N ALA A 89 -0.12 -9.62 12.43
CA ALA A 89 1.30 -9.72 12.79
C ALA A 89 2.20 -8.85 11.90
N VAL A 90 1.91 -8.74 10.60
CA VAL A 90 2.66 -7.89 9.68
C VAL A 90 2.48 -6.42 10.02
N ALA A 91 1.29 -6.00 10.45
CA ALA A 91 1.06 -4.62 10.87
C ALA A 91 1.97 -4.26 12.06
N ASP A 92 2.11 -5.14 13.05
CA ASP A 92 3.03 -4.93 14.17
C ASP A 92 4.51 -4.89 13.74
N GLU A 93 4.92 -5.77 12.82
CA GLU A 93 6.28 -5.75 12.26
C GLU A 93 6.57 -4.45 11.52
N VAL A 94 5.62 -3.93 10.74
CA VAL A 94 5.72 -2.64 10.05
C VAL A 94 5.92 -1.51 11.05
N MET A 95 5.13 -1.47 12.13
CA MET A 95 5.28 -0.44 13.18
C MET A 95 6.65 -0.51 13.85
N SER A 96 7.15 -1.72 14.13
CA SER A 96 8.45 -1.95 14.74
C SER A 96 9.59 -1.53 13.81
N LEU A 97 9.56 -1.99 12.55
CA LEU A 97 10.58 -1.73 11.54
C LEU A 97 10.72 -0.24 11.25
N ALA A 98 9.60 0.46 11.05
CA ALA A 98 9.58 1.90 10.83
C ALA A 98 9.79 2.74 12.10
N ARG A 99 9.92 2.09 13.28
CA ARG A 99 10.06 2.73 14.58
C ARG A 99 8.97 3.77 14.83
N VAL A 100 7.72 3.35 14.62
CA VAL A 100 6.54 4.23 14.76
C VAL A 100 6.40 4.70 16.21
N THR A 101 6.14 5.98 16.36
CA THR A 101 5.96 6.70 17.62
C THR A 101 4.59 7.37 17.69
N PRO A 102 4.12 7.80 18.87
CA PRO A 102 2.83 8.51 18.98
C PRO A 102 2.74 9.85 18.20
N SER A 103 3.89 10.42 17.81
CA SER A 103 3.95 11.61 16.95
C SER A 103 3.83 11.30 15.46
N ASP A 104 3.85 10.04 15.07
CA ASP A 104 3.79 9.66 13.67
C ASP A 104 2.37 9.68 13.11
N VAL A 105 2.31 9.95 11.81
CA VAL A 105 1.11 9.77 10.99
C VAL A 105 1.44 8.71 9.95
N VAL A 106 0.80 7.55 10.10
CA VAL A 106 1.02 6.36 9.26
C VAL A 106 -0.06 6.29 8.19
N LEU A 107 0.34 6.42 6.93
CA LEU A 107 -0.54 6.29 5.77
C LEU A 107 -0.44 4.88 5.16
N ASP A 108 -1.59 4.28 4.88
CA ASP A 108 -1.72 3.02 4.15
C ASP A 108 -2.44 3.25 2.81
N LEU A 109 -1.73 3.00 1.71
CA LEU A 109 -2.25 3.17 0.34
C LEU A 109 -2.86 1.84 -0.14
N GLY A 110 -4.19 1.79 -0.25
CA GLY A 110 -4.92 0.53 -0.49
C GLY A 110 -5.20 -0.20 0.83
N CYS A 111 -5.72 0.52 1.82
CA CYS A 111 -5.76 0.05 3.21
C CYS A 111 -6.75 -1.10 3.48
N GLY A 112 -7.63 -1.43 2.54
CA GLY A 112 -8.66 -2.45 2.71
C GLY A 112 -9.52 -2.20 3.95
N ASP A 113 -9.58 -3.19 4.84
CA ASP A 113 -10.33 -3.14 6.10
C ASP A 113 -9.60 -2.38 7.24
N GLY A 114 -8.48 -1.71 6.94
CA GLY A 114 -7.86 -0.72 7.81
C GLY A 114 -6.93 -1.26 8.88
N ARG A 115 -6.46 -2.51 8.78
CA ARG A 115 -5.60 -3.15 9.79
C ARG A 115 -4.36 -2.33 10.15
N VAL A 116 -3.64 -1.78 9.17
CA VAL A 116 -2.40 -1.03 9.42
C VAL A 116 -2.68 0.34 10.06
N PRO A 117 -3.61 1.18 9.56
CA PRO A 117 -4.01 2.41 10.25
C PRO A 117 -4.53 2.17 11.68
N ILE A 118 -5.29 1.11 11.90
CA ILE A 118 -5.81 0.73 13.23
C ILE A 118 -4.65 0.34 14.16
N ALA A 119 -3.72 -0.49 13.70
CA ALA A 119 -2.54 -0.87 14.48
C ALA A 119 -1.68 0.34 14.87
N ALA A 120 -1.49 1.29 13.95
CA ALA A 120 -0.79 2.54 14.24
C ALA A 120 -1.51 3.35 15.34
N ALA A 121 -2.84 3.49 15.22
CA ALA A 121 -3.65 4.24 16.18
C ALA A 121 -3.68 3.59 17.58
N LEU A 122 -3.70 2.26 17.66
CA LEU A 122 -3.60 1.51 18.92
C LEU A 122 -2.24 1.72 19.62
N LYS A 123 -1.17 1.99 18.87
CA LYS A 123 0.14 2.39 19.41
C LYS A 123 0.24 3.88 19.77
N GLY A 124 -0.85 4.64 19.62
CA GLY A 124 -0.93 6.06 19.94
C GLY A 124 -0.49 7.00 18.82
N ALA A 125 -0.12 6.48 17.64
CA ALA A 125 0.11 7.27 16.44
C ALA A 125 -1.23 7.72 15.81
N THR A 126 -1.18 8.41 14.67
CA THR A 126 -2.37 8.67 13.85
C THR A 126 -2.36 7.72 12.65
N GLY A 127 -3.42 6.93 12.48
CA GLY A 127 -3.59 6.06 11.32
C GLY A 127 -4.39 6.73 10.21
N VAL A 128 -3.91 6.68 8.97
CA VAL A 128 -4.61 7.18 7.78
C VAL A 128 -4.72 6.06 6.75
N GLY A 129 -5.93 5.76 6.31
CA GLY A 129 -6.19 4.74 5.30
C GLY A 129 -6.94 5.30 4.10
N VAL A 130 -6.46 4.98 2.90
CA VAL A 130 -7.15 5.26 1.64
C VAL A 130 -7.38 3.97 0.87
N ASP A 131 -8.58 3.84 0.31
CA ASP A 131 -8.94 2.71 -0.56
C ASP A 131 -10.00 3.17 -1.55
N ILE A 132 -9.99 2.66 -2.78
CA ILE A 132 -10.97 3.01 -3.81
C ILE A 132 -12.33 2.35 -3.52
N ASN A 133 -12.34 1.24 -2.79
CA ASN A 133 -13.54 0.49 -2.48
C ASN A 133 -14.25 1.07 -1.24
N ALA A 134 -15.40 1.71 -1.48
CA ALA A 134 -16.21 2.29 -0.42
C ALA A 134 -16.71 1.28 0.63
N SER A 135 -16.91 0.01 0.25
CA SER A 135 -17.31 -1.05 1.18
C SER A 135 -16.18 -1.40 2.15
N LEU A 136 -14.93 -1.45 1.67
CA LEU A 136 -13.75 -1.67 2.51
C LEU A 136 -13.55 -0.52 3.49
N ILE A 137 -13.67 0.73 3.04
CA ILE A 137 -13.61 1.90 3.92
C ILE A 137 -14.71 1.88 4.98
N ARG A 138 -15.94 1.45 4.66
CA ARG A 138 -17.00 1.27 5.67
C ARG A 138 -16.63 0.20 6.69
N ALA A 139 -16.03 -0.92 6.26
CA ALA A 139 -15.54 -1.95 7.15
C ALA A 139 -14.41 -1.44 8.06
N ALA A 140 -13.45 -0.70 7.51
CA ALA A 140 -12.36 -0.09 8.26
C ALA A 140 -12.85 0.88 9.34
N LYS A 141 -13.79 1.77 9.00
CA LYS A 141 -14.41 2.69 9.96
C LYS A 141 -15.13 1.96 11.10
N ARG A 142 -15.88 0.89 10.77
CA ARG A 142 -16.57 0.06 11.77
C ARG A 142 -15.55 -0.62 12.70
N ARG A 143 -14.54 -1.28 12.13
CA ARG A 143 -13.48 -1.96 12.89
C ARG A 143 -12.76 -0.98 13.82
N ALA A 144 -12.44 0.23 13.32
CA ALA A 144 -11.79 1.26 14.14
C ALA A 144 -12.67 1.71 15.32
N ALA A 145 -13.97 1.89 15.11
CA ALA A 145 -14.92 2.24 16.16
C ALA A 145 -15.06 1.14 17.23
N GLU A 146 -14.98 -0.13 16.82
CA GLU A 146 -15.04 -1.31 17.70
C GLU A 146 -13.71 -1.55 18.46
N SER A 147 -12.61 -0.95 18.01
CA SER A 147 -11.26 -1.16 18.56
C SER A 147 -10.93 -0.30 19.80
N GLY A 148 -11.86 0.55 20.25
CA GLY A 148 -11.64 1.42 21.42
C GLY A 148 -10.58 2.52 21.20
N ILE A 149 -10.27 2.84 19.95
CA ILE A 149 -9.31 3.88 19.58
C ILE A 149 -9.89 5.26 19.93
N PRO A 150 -9.11 6.19 20.53
CA PRO A 150 -9.58 7.55 20.78
C PRO A 150 -10.01 8.27 19.51
N GLU A 151 -11.03 9.11 19.61
CA GLU A 151 -11.53 9.90 18.48
C GLU A 151 -10.41 10.74 17.84
N GLY A 152 -10.44 10.86 16.51
CA GLY A 152 -9.44 11.60 15.74
C GLY A 152 -8.10 10.89 15.51
N ARG A 153 -7.89 9.69 16.09
CA ARG A 153 -6.66 8.89 15.85
C ARG A 153 -6.67 8.08 14.57
N THR A 154 -7.81 7.99 13.88
CA THR A 154 -7.90 7.38 12.55
C THR A 154 -8.60 8.30 11.56
N ARG A 155 -8.14 8.28 10.30
CA ARG A 155 -8.78 8.95 9.16
C ARG A 155 -8.92 7.95 8.01
N PHE A 156 -10.12 7.77 7.48
CA PHE A 156 -10.37 6.86 6.37
C PHE A 156 -11.12 7.54 5.23
N GLY A 157 -10.60 7.42 4.02
CA GLY A 157 -11.12 8.09 2.82
C GLY A 157 -11.29 7.14 1.64
N VAL A 158 -12.43 7.25 0.94
CA VAL A 158 -12.61 6.62 -0.36
C VAL A 158 -11.84 7.46 -1.39
N ARG A 159 -10.69 6.95 -1.86
CA ARG A 159 -9.77 7.67 -2.74
C ARG A 159 -9.08 6.70 -3.68
N ASP A 160 -8.85 7.17 -4.90
CA ASP A 160 -7.83 6.61 -5.77
C ASP A 160 -6.48 7.13 -5.30
N PHE A 161 -5.59 6.24 -4.86
CA PHE A 161 -4.27 6.62 -4.37
C PHE A 161 -3.37 7.21 -5.48
N SER A 162 -3.69 6.99 -6.76
CA SER A 162 -2.94 7.54 -7.91
C SER A 162 -3.21 9.03 -8.16
N ASP A 163 -4.27 9.55 -7.55
CA ASP A 163 -4.66 10.96 -7.59
C ASP A 163 -4.23 11.74 -6.35
N LEU A 164 -3.62 11.06 -5.35
CA LEU A 164 -3.07 11.74 -4.20
C LEU A 164 -1.85 12.58 -4.60
N SER A 165 -1.82 13.79 -4.07
CA SER A 165 -0.70 14.72 -4.20
C SER A 165 -0.27 15.18 -2.81
N ASP A 166 0.91 15.78 -2.69
CA ASP A 166 1.39 16.34 -1.42
C ASP A 166 0.42 17.35 -0.78
N ALA A 167 -0.46 17.98 -1.57
CA ALA A 167 -1.45 18.93 -1.12
C ALA A 167 -2.79 18.27 -0.68
N ASP A 168 -2.97 16.96 -0.86
CA ASP A 168 -4.20 16.28 -0.45
C ASP A 168 -4.31 16.27 1.08
N PRO A 169 -5.49 16.56 1.67
CA PRO A 169 -5.70 16.52 3.12
C PRO A 169 -5.34 15.18 3.78
N MET A 170 -5.44 14.05 3.06
CA MET A 170 -5.03 12.74 3.56
C MET A 170 -3.51 12.62 3.75
N MET A 171 -2.73 13.45 3.07
CA MET A 171 -1.27 13.49 3.13
C MET A 171 -0.73 14.42 4.24
N GLU A 172 -1.62 15.17 4.90
CA GLU A 172 -1.25 16.12 5.93
C GLU A 172 -0.58 15.42 7.13
N GLY A 173 0.66 15.82 7.39
CA GLY A 173 1.46 15.36 8.52
C GLY A 173 2.02 13.95 8.37
N VAL A 174 1.85 13.28 7.22
CA VAL A 174 2.34 11.91 6.97
C VAL A 174 3.86 11.82 7.20
N THR A 175 4.27 10.85 8.01
CA THR A 175 5.68 10.57 8.34
C THR A 175 6.10 9.13 8.02
N VAL A 176 5.13 8.23 7.87
CA VAL A 176 5.34 6.83 7.50
C VAL A 176 4.31 6.42 6.45
N VAL A 177 4.74 5.73 5.40
CA VAL A 177 3.85 5.15 4.38
C VAL A 177 4.05 3.65 4.31
N TYR A 178 2.96 2.90 4.31
CA TYR A 178 2.93 1.46 4.11
C TYR A 178 2.33 1.10 2.75
N LEU A 179 2.93 0.09 2.10
CA LEU A 179 2.60 -0.35 0.75
C LEU A 179 2.54 -1.87 0.69
N TYR A 180 1.38 -2.42 0.35
CA TYR A 180 1.24 -3.81 -0.08
C TYR A 180 0.51 -3.86 -1.43
N LEU A 181 1.25 -3.54 -2.49
CA LEU A 181 0.73 -3.32 -3.84
C LEU A 181 1.62 -4.02 -4.88
N LEU A 182 1.08 -4.20 -6.09
CA LEU A 182 1.81 -4.83 -7.20
C LEU A 182 2.97 -3.95 -7.72
N PRO A 183 4.03 -4.55 -8.29
CA PRO A 183 5.20 -3.82 -8.80
C PRO A 183 4.87 -2.66 -9.75
N GLU A 184 3.90 -2.85 -10.65
CA GLU A 184 3.49 -1.84 -11.62
C GLU A 184 2.90 -0.61 -10.94
N VAL A 185 2.15 -0.83 -9.86
CA VAL A 185 1.55 0.23 -9.04
C VAL A 185 2.63 0.96 -8.25
N LEU A 186 3.59 0.24 -7.67
CA LEU A 186 4.74 0.85 -7.00
C LEU A 186 5.56 1.73 -7.93
N ARG A 187 5.79 1.28 -9.18
CA ARG A 187 6.48 2.07 -10.21
C ARG A 187 5.71 3.34 -10.58
N MET A 188 4.38 3.25 -10.68
CA MET A 188 3.53 4.41 -10.92
C MET A 188 3.58 5.41 -9.76
N LEU A 189 3.61 4.92 -8.51
CA LEU A 189 3.67 5.75 -7.31
C LEU A 189 5.06 6.36 -7.04
N ARG A 190 6.08 5.99 -7.83
CA ARG A 190 7.46 6.41 -7.61
C ARG A 190 7.65 7.93 -7.42
N PRO A 191 7.03 8.83 -8.22
CA PRO A 191 7.18 10.27 -8.00
C PRO A 191 6.65 10.76 -6.65
N LEU A 192 5.52 10.19 -6.18
CA LEU A 192 4.96 10.50 -4.87
C LEU A 192 5.87 9.98 -3.75
N LEU A 193 6.33 8.74 -3.88
CA LEU A 193 7.22 8.11 -2.91
C LEU A 193 8.58 8.82 -2.83
N ASP A 194 9.12 9.30 -3.96
CA ASP A 194 10.33 10.13 -4.02
C ASP A 194 10.13 11.42 -3.21
N SER A 195 9.03 12.16 -3.44
CA SER A 195 8.71 13.39 -2.69
C SER A 195 8.59 13.14 -1.19
N LEU A 196 7.93 12.05 -0.80
CA LEU A 196 7.80 11.66 0.60
C LEU A 196 9.14 11.35 1.26
N LEU A 197 10.01 10.60 0.57
CA LEU A 197 11.35 10.29 1.05
C LEU A 197 12.20 11.56 1.18
N ASP A 198 12.12 12.50 0.25
CA ASP A 198 12.82 13.80 0.33
C ASP A 198 12.35 14.66 1.51
N ARG A 199 11.10 14.49 1.94
CA ARG A 199 10.54 15.10 3.15
C ARG A 199 10.98 14.39 4.45
N GLY A 200 11.77 13.32 4.35
CA GLY A 200 12.21 12.51 5.49
C GLY A 200 11.18 11.47 5.96
N CYS A 201 10.17 11.15 5.14
CA CYS A 201 9.24 10.07 5.47
C CYS A 201 9.94 8.72 5.40
N ARG A 202 9.41 7.75 6.15
CA ARG A 202 9.80 6.34 6.06
C ARG A 202 8.79 5.62 5.18
N VAL A 203 9.27 4.88 4.18
CA VAL A 203 8.40 4.05 3.32
C VAL A 203 8.63 2.60 3.65
N VAL A 204 7.58 1.84 3.88
CA VAL A 204 7.62 0.40 4.13
C VAL A 204 6.87 -0.33 3.03
N SER A 205 7.50 -1.30 2.37
CA SER A 205 6.83 -2.18 1.40
C SER A 205 6.81 -3.62 1.89
N LEU A 206 5.71 -4.33 1.59
CA LEU A 206 5.57 -5.77 1.78
C LEU A 206 5.69 -6.50 0.44
N ASN A 207 6.46 -7.59 0.44
CA ASN A 207 6.74 -8.54 -0.65
C ASN A 207 7.52 -7.93 -1.83
N HIS A 208 7.03 -6.85 -2.42
CA HIS A 208 7.63 -6.22 -3.59
C HIS A 208 8.67 -5.18 -3.20
N HIS A 209 9.75 -5.11 -3.99
CA HIS A 209 10.81 -4.14 -3.81
C HIS A 209 10.53 -2.88 -4.64
N LEU A 210 11.05 -1.77 -4.15
CA LEU A 210 11.21 -0.55 -4.94
C LEU A 210 12.60 -0.58 -5.59
N ASP A 211 12.81 0.21 -6.65
CA ASP A 211 14.12 0.32 -7.33
C ASP A 211 15.21 0.99 -6.46
N TRP A 212 14.93 1.20 -5.17
CA TRP A 212 15.86 1.76 -4.19
C TRP A 212 16.47 0.66 -3.34
N ILE A 213 17.66 0.93 -2.81
CA ILE A 213 18.27 0.07 -1.81
C ILE A 213 17.52 0.29 -0.49
N PRO A 214 16.92 -0.75 0.13
CA PRO A 214 16.29 -0.61 1.43
C PRO A 214 17.34 -0.31 2.50
N HIS A 215 17.00 0.57 3.45
CA HIS A 215 17.81 0.83 4.64
C HIS A 215 17.93 -0.43 5.50
N THR A 216 16.84 -1.19 5.62
CA THR A 216 16.80 -2.47 6.32
C THR A 216 15.59 -3.30 5.85
N SER A 217 15.59 -4.59 6.17
CA SER A 217 14.50 -5.52 5.84
C SER A 217 14.28 -6.53 6.96
N GLN A 218 13.03 -6.97 7.15
CA GLN A 218 12.59 -7.97 8.12
C GLN A 218 11.60 -8.97 7.48
N GLY A 219 11.19 -9.97 8.26
CA GLY A 219 10.29 -11.04 7.81
C GLY A 219 11.01 -12.13 7.00
N LEU A 220 10.24 -13.15 6.62
CA LEU A 220 10.73 -14.28 5.83
C LEU A 220 11.33 -13.77 4.50
N HIS A 221 12.58 -14.11 4.22
CA HIS A 221 13.36 -13.64 3.06
C HIS A 221 13.43 -12.11 2.90
N GLY A 222 13.26 -11.33 3.97
CA GLY A 222 13.30 -9.87 3.89
C GLY A 222 12.10 -9.29 3.13
N ALA A 223 10.94 -9.93 3.22
CA ALA A 223 9.72 -9.50 2.54
C ALA A 223 9.24 -8.10 2.97
N ILE A 224 9.52 -7.66 4.20
CA ILE A 224 9.19 -6.32 4.68
C ILE A 224 10.44 -5.44 4.55
N ARG A 225 10.35 -4.34 3.81
CA ARG A 225 11.49 -3.47 3.50
C ARG A 225 11.21 -2.05 3.91
N LEU A 226 12.18 -1.43 4.57
CA LEU A 226 12.14 -0.02 4.95
C LEU A 226 13.08 0.80 4.06
N TYR A 227 12.57 1.90 3.54
CA TYR A 227 13.30 2.88 2.74
C TYR A 227 13.27 4.24 3.45
N THR A 228 14.43 4.89 3.48
CA THR A 228 14.65 6.23 4.04
C THR A 228 15.71 6.94 3.19
N ARG A 229 15.77 8.28 3.26
CA ARG A 229 16.85 9.09 2.71
C ARG A 229 17.66 9.76 3.82
#